data_AF-A0A6J0UQ22-F1
#
_entry.id   AF-A0A6J0UQ22-F1
#
_cell.length_a   1.000
_cell.length_b   1.000
_cell.length_c   1.000
_cell.angle_alpha   90.00
_cell.angle_beta   90.00
_cell.angle_gamma   90.00
#
_symmetry.space_group_name_H-M   'P 1'
#
loop_
_entity.id
_entity.type
_entity.pdbx_description
1 polymer ?
#
loop_
_entity_poly.entity_id
_entity_poly.type
_entity_poly.pdbx_seq_one_letter_code
_entity_poly.pdbx_strand_id
1 'polypeptide(L)'
;MQLLSVLNQLVPKSPEPIGSEKSAGDLCGLSIISRSGSRAPSWEYRVVLCMQGSFGDSRVSTDIYMKWLKDYCEAFYYGLTVRILSPVPVSHTGCAFRVNEYTHNLQIHAGHLLNYLKKKKPKDAFCIVGVTMIDLYPRDSWNFVFGQASLTEGMGIFSFARYDSDFYSANYKGKLKTTKKLSPADYSVFDGYYTPELSSKLLLRSCKTLTHEIGHIFGLHHCQWLQCVMQGSNHLEEADRRPLDLCPICLRKLQSALGFNIMERYQVLQKWIEDGVNETEAGLSNDGRAALQKPVEAFKESYDWIVKCLHVLQK
;
A
#
# COMPACT_ATOMS: atom_id res chain seq x y z
N MET A 1 20.19 16.49 -5.34
CA MET A 1 19.33 17.08 -6.40
C MET A 1 19.86 16.84 -7.81
N GLN A 2 21.18 16.92 -8.08
CA GLN A 2 21.76 16.55 -9.39
C GLN A 2 21.49 15.10 -9.84
N LEU A 3 21.27 14.16 -8.92
CA LEU A 3 20.92 12.78 -9.30
C LEU A 3 19.60 12.69 -10.10
N LEU A 4 18.58 13.49 -9.78
CA LEU A 4 17.26 13.35 -10.41
C LEU A 4 17.25 13.79 -11.88
N SER A 5 18.01 14.84 -12.24
CA SER A 5 18.15 15.26 -13.63
C SER A 5 18.95 14.24 -14.46
N VAL A 6 20.00 13.66 -13.88
CA VAL A 6 20.77 12.57 -14.50
C VAL A 6 19.90 11.33 -14.73
N LEU A 7 19.02 10.98 -13.78
CA LEU A 7 18.10 9.84 -13.94
C LEU A 7 17.10 10.02 -15.10
N ASN A 8 16.73 11.25 -15.45
CA ASN A 8 15.84 11.56 -16.57
C ASN A 8 16.55 11.52 -17.94
N GLN A 9 17.83 11.87 -17.98
CA GLN A 9 18.63 11.86 -19.22
C GLN A 9 19.11 10.45 -19.63
N LEU A 10 19.03 9.47 -18.72
CA LEU A 10 19.42 8.07 -18.95
C LEU A 10 18.24 7.16 -19.36
N VAL A 11 17.18 7.72 -19.95
CA VAL A 11 16.12 6.95 -20.61
C VAL A 11 16.66 6.48 -21.97
N PRO A 12 16.82 5.17 -22.22
CA PRO A 12 17.18 4.71 -23.55
C PRO A 12 16.04 5.06 -24.50
N LYS A 13 16.33 5.84 -25.56
CA LYS A 13 15.48 5.82 -26.75
C LYS A 13 15.45 4.38 -27.27
N SER A 14 14.27 3.91 -27.66
CA SER A 14 14.06 2.55 -28.18
C SER A 14 15.17 2.13 -29.16
N PRO A 15 15.87 1.01 -28.94
CA PRO A 15 16.91 0.58 -29.87
C PRO A 15 16.29 -0.01 -31.15
N GLU A 16 16.76 0.45 -32.31
CA GLU A 16 16.60 -0.24 -33.58
C GLU A 16 17.40 -1.57 -33.58
N PRO A 17 16.92 -2.63 -34.25
CA PRO A 17 17.53 -3.95 -34.13
C PRO A 17 18.78 -4.09 -35.00
N ILE A 18 19.92 -4.41 -34.40
CA ILE A 18 21.14 -4.83 -35.11
C ILE A 18 21.56 -6.23 -34.64
N GLY A 19 22.04 -7.00 -35.62
CA GLY A 19 22.35 -8.43 -35.65
C GLY A 19 23.06 -9.07 -34.45
N SER A 20 22.76 -10.36 -34.34
CA SER A 20 23.25 -11.34 -33.37
C SER A 20 24.73 -11.72 -33.53
N GLU A 21 25.43 -11.91 -32.41
CA GLU A 21 26.56 -12.86 -32.31
C GLU A 21 26.70 -13.38 -30.88
N LYS A 22 27.01 -14.69 -30.75
CA LYS A 22 27.09 -15.47 -29.50
C LYS A 22 28.55 -15.64 -29.07
N SER A 23 28.85 -15.59 -27.77
CA SER A 23 29.70 -16.62 -27.13
C SER A 23 29.56 -16.62 -25.60
N ALA A 24 29.94 -17.73 -24.99
CA ALA A 24 29.58 -18.23 -23.66
C ALA A 24 30.64 -17.94 -22.57
N GLY A 25 30.22 -18.02 -21.31
CA GLY A 25 31.12 -18.07 -20.14
C GLY A 25 30.33 -18.09 -18.82
N ASP A 26 30.32 -19.24 -18.16
CA ASP A 26 29.70 -19.51 -16.86
C ASP A 26 30.26 -18.65 -15.73
N LEU A 27 29.38 -18.12 -14.87
CA LEU A 27 29.64 -17.84 -13.45
C LEU A 27 28.31 -17.70 -12.68
N CYS A 28 28.22 -18.44 -11.59
CA CYS A 28 27.07 -18.59 -10.71
C CYS A 28 26.61 -17.25 -10.11
N GLY A 29 25.42 -16.77 -10.48
CA GLY A 29 24.80 -15.56 -9.94
C GLY A 29 23.28 -15.62 -10.09
N LEU A 30 22.53 -15.29 -9.03
CA LEU A 30 21.09 -15.09 -9.09
C LEU A 30 20.80 -13.92 -10.05
N SER A 31 20.52 -14.28 -11.30
CA SER A 31 20.18 -13.34 -12.36
C SER A 31 18.79 -12.77 -12.10
N ILE A 32 18.74 -11.50 -11.68
CA ILE A 32 17.62 -10.64 -12.03
C ILE A 32 17.58 -10.63 -13.56
N ILE A 33 16.45 -11.02 -14.13
CA ILE A 33 16.26 -11.14 -15.58
C ILE A 33 16.44 -9.76 -16.22
N SER A 34 17.66 -9.44 -16.66
CA SER A 34 17.91 -8.47 -17.73
C SER A 34 18.23 -9.25 -18.99
N ARG A 35 17.21 -9.88 -19.58
CA ARG A 35 17.31 -10.35 -20.96
C ARG A 35 17.07 -9.15 -21.88
N SER A 36 18.14 -8.58 -22.39
CA SER A 36 18.10 -7.82 -23.64
C SER A 36 17.49 -8.72 -24.72
N GLY A 37 16.30 -8.38 -25.20
CA GLY A 37 15.66 -9.03 -26.36
C GLY A 37 14.47 -9.95 -26.10
N SER A 38 14.00 -10.15 -24.87
CA SER A 38 12.70 -10.82 -24.64
C SER A 38 11.65 -9.80 -24.22
N ARG A 39 10.57 -9.64 -25.02
CA ARG A 39 9.35 -8.92 -24.62
C ARG A 39 9.06 -9.23 -23.15
N ALA A 40 8.94 -8.19 -22.32
CA ALA A 40 8.45 -8.33 -20.96
C ALA A 40 7.21 -9.23 -20.99
N PRO A 41 7.12 -10.29 -20.17
CA PRO A 41 5.97 -11.17 -20.18
C PRO A 41 4.71 -10.32 -20.00
N SER A 42 3.65 -10.65 -20.74
CA SER A 42 2.39 -9.89 -20.79
C SER A 42 1.57 -9.97 -19.49
N TRP A 43 2.24 -10.02 -18.33
CA TRP A 43 1.63 -9.62 -17.08
C TRP A 43 1.29 -8.14 -17.27
N GLU A 44 0.04 -7.83 -17.59
CA GLU A 44 -0.50 -6.55 -17.11
C GLU A 44 -0.25 -6.59 -15.61
N TYR A 45 0.72 -5.81 -15.14
CA TYR A 45 1.15 -5.82 -13.75
C TYR A 45 -0.03 -5.37 -12.88
N ARG A 46 -0.85 -6.35 -12.49
CA ARG A 46 -2.12 -6.16 -11.81
C ARG A 46 -1.92 -6.35 -10.32
N VAL A 47 -2.14 -5.29 -9.57
CA VAL A 47 -2.22 -5.32 -8.11
C VAL A 47 -3.68 -5.51 -7.74
N VAL A 48 -3.95 -6.48 -6.88
CA VAL A 48 -5.31 -6.80 -6.46
C VAL A 48 -5.50 -6.41 -5.00
N LEU A 49 -6.37 -5.45 -4.72
CA LEU A 49 -6.72 -5.07 -3.36
C LEU A 49 -7.90 -5.93 -2.88
N CYS A 50 -7.68 -6.71 -1.82
CA CYS A 50 -8.70 -7.54 -1.20
C CYS A 50 -9.04 -7.01 0.19
N MET A 51 -10.27 -6.59 0.38
CA MET A 51 -10.71 -6.01 1.62
C MET A 51 -11.21 -7.07 2.59
N GLN A 52 -10.82 -6.95 3.86
CA GLN A 52 -11.34 -7.76 4.97
C GLN A 52 -11.97 -6.85 6.02
N GLY A 53 -13.30 -6.72 5.99
CA GLY A 53 -14.08 -5.86 6.89
C GLY A 53 -14.63 -4.58 6.23
N SER A 54 -15.00 -3.58 7.04
CA SER A 54 -15.51 -2.25 6.66
C SER A 54 -14.51 -1.13 7.05
N PHE A 55 -14.64 0.06 6.46
CA PHE A 55 -13.88 1.29 6.74
C PHE A 55 -14.84 2.47 6.97
N GLY A 56 -14.60 3.22 8.05
CA GLY A 56 -15.50 4.28 8.51
C GLY A 56 -16.89 3.78 8.90
N ASP A 57 -17.84 4.70 9.07
CA ASP A 57 -19.17 4.42 9.63
C ASP A 57 -20.16 3.80 8.63
N SER A 58 -19.79 3.71 7.34
CA SER A 58 -20.69 3.22 6.29
C SER A 58 -19.98 2.45 5.17
N ARG A 59 -20.77 1.69 4.39
CA ARG A 59 -20.28 1.06 3.15
C ARG A 59 -19.85 2.07 2.10
N VAL A 60 -20.47 3.25 2.06
CA VAL A 60 -20.11 4.32 1.12
C VAL A 60 -18.73 4.89 1.46
N SER A 61 -18.46 5.18 2.74
CA SER A 61 -17.14 5.64 3.18
C SER A 61 -16.05 4.61 2.90
N THR A 62 -16.39 3.32 2.99
CA THR A 62 -15.50 2.23 2.61
C THR A 62 -15.10 2.26 1.14
N ASP A 63 -16.08 2.28 0.24
CA ASP A 63 -15.83 2.19 -1.20
C ASP A 63 -15.02 3.41 -1.70
N ILE A 64 -15.33 4.59 -1.16
CA ILE A 64 -14.58 5.84 -1.43
C ILE A 64 -13.13 5.71 -0.96
N TYR A 65 -12.90 5.24 0.27
CA TYR A 65 -11.56 5.10 0.82
C TYR A 65 -10.69 4.12 0.02
N MET A 66 -11.27 2.98 -0.36
CA MET A 66 -10.61 1.99 -1.20
C MET A 66 -10.29 2.55 -2.60
N LYS A 67 -11.17 3.38 -3.15
CA LYS A 67 -10.91 4.11 -4.39
C LYS A 67 -9.71 5.05 -4.25
N TRP A 68 -9.61 5.81 -3.15
CA TRP A 68 -8.44 6.66 -2.91
C TRP A 68 -7.13 5.87 -2.86
N LEU A 69 -7.11 4.74 -2.15
CA LEU A 69 -5.94 3.85 -2.09
C LEU A 69 -5.59 3.25 -3.45
N LYS A 70 -6.59 2.82 -4.22
CA LYS A 70 -6.40 2.32 -5.59
C LYS A 70 -5.77 3.38 -6.48
N ASP A 71 -6.37 4.57 -6.54
CA ASP A 71 -5.94 5.65 -7.41
C ASP A 71 -4.53 6.15 -7.00
N TYR A 72 -4.24 6.19 -5.69
CA TYR A 72 -2.89 6.47 -5.19
C TYR A 72 -1.88 5.42 -5.62
N CYS A 73 -2.23 4.13 -5.50
CA CYS A 73 -1.35 3.03 -5.85
C CYS A 73 -1.01 3.04 -7.35
N GLU A 74 -1.97 3.33 -8.23
CA GLU A 74 -1.73 3.50 -9.67
C GLU A 74 -0.86 4.72 -9.96
N ALA A 75 -1.05 5.83 -9.25
CA ALA A 75 -0.20 7.01 -9.38
C ALA A 75 1.24 6.73 -8.93
N PHE A 76 1.41 6.06 -7.78
CA PHE A 76 2.73 5.80 -7.20
C PHE A 76 3.51 4.75 -8.00
N TYR A 77 2.84 3.68 -8.42
CA TYR A 77 3.38 2.65 -9.26
C TYR A 77 2.93 2.87 -10.71
N TYR A 78 3.32 4.01 -11.28
CA TYR A 78 2.85 4.44 -12.58
C TYR A 78 3.10 3.37 -13.67
N GLY A 79 2.05 3.09 -14.45
CA GLY A 79 2.01 2.01 -15.42
C GLY A 79 1.40 0.70 -14.91
N LEU A 80 1.11 0.59 -13.60
CA LEU A 80 0.36 -0.53 -13.04
C LEU A 80 -1.15 -0.34 -13.17
N THR A 81 -1.89 -1.45 -13.20
CA THR A 81 -3.35 -1.46 -13.05
C THR A 81 -3.73 -2.04 -11.70
N VAL A 82 -4.58 -1.36 -10.95
CA VAL A 82 -5.05 -1.83 -9.64
C VAL A 82 -6.51 -2.23 -9.73
N ARG A 83 -6.84 -3.45 -9.29
CA ARG A 83 -8.21 -3.96 -9.22
C ARG A 83 -8.63 -4.15 -7.77
N ILE A 84 -9.79 -3.63 -7.41
CA ILE A 84 -10.41 -3.88 -6.10
C ILE A 84 -11.31 -5.11 -6.22
N LEU A 85 -11.13 -6.09 -5.34
CA LEU A 85 -12.05 -7.22 -5.22
C LEU A 85 -13.22 -6.86 -4.30
N SER A 86 -14.33 -7.57 -4.46
CA SER A 86 -15.47 -7.48 -3.54
C SER A 86 -15.00 -7.70 -2.09
N PRO A 87 -15.46 -6.87 -1.14
CA PRO A 87 -15.16 -7.05 0.27
C PRO A 87 -15.53 -8.44 0.76
N VAL A 88 -14.64 -9.04 1.55
CA VAL A 88 -14.84 -10.37 2.12
C VAL A 88 -15.09 -10.21 3.62
N PRO A 89 -16.22 -10.72 4.15
CA PRO A 89 -16.43 -10.79 5.59
C PRO A 89 -15.43 -11.75 6.24
N VAL A 90 -14.99 -11.43 7.46
CA VAL A 90 -14.00 -12.24 8.20
C VAL A 90 -14.44 -13.70 8.33
N SER A 91 -15.74 -13.95 8.52
CA SER A 91 -16.32 -15.30 8.58
C SER A 91 -16.00 -16.18 7.37
N HIS A 92 -15.91 -15.61 6.17
CA HIS A 92 -15.62 -16.35 4.94
C HIS A 92 -14.14 -16.70 4.76
N THR A 93 -13.26 -16.09 5.56
CA THR A 93 -11.82 -16.39 5.50
C THR A 93 -11.44 -17.63 6.28
N GLY A 94 -12.25 -18.03 7.28
CA GLY A 94 -11.93 -19.10 8.22
C GLY A 94 -10.67 -18.80 9.06
N CYS A 95 -10.28 -17.53 9.18
CA CYS A 95 -9.11 -17.14 9.96
C CYS A 95 -9.35 -17.33 11.46
N ALA A 96 -8.28 -17.68 12.18
CA ALA A 96 -8.31 -17.65 13.62
C ALA A 96 -8.32 -16.20 14.09
N PHE A 97 -8.99 -15.93 15.21
CA PHE A 97 -9.04 -14.62 15.83
C PHE A 97 -8.97 -14.75 17.35
N ARG A 98 -8.60 -13.65 18.00
CA ARG A 98 -8.50 -13.55 19.46
C ARG A 98 -8.84 -12.15 19.93
N VAL A 99 -9.03 -11.99 21.24
CA VAL A 99 -8.98 -10.68 21.90
C VAL A 99 -7.58 -10.50 22.45
N ASN A 100 -6.93 -9.38 22.12
CA ASN A 100 -5.63 -9.07 22.69
C ASN A 100 -5.76 -8.81 24.21
N GLU A 101 -4.89 -9.41 25.02
CA GLU A 101 -4.96 -9.30 26.48
C GLU A 101 -4.64 -7.89 26.99
N TYR A 102 -3.83 -7.12 26.27
CA TYR A 102 -3.39 -5.78 26.67
C TYR A 102 -4.31 -4.68 26.11
N THR A 103 -4.65 -4.77 24.82
CA THR A 103 -5.46 -3.73 24.17
C THR A 103 -6.94 -3.99 24.27
N HIS A 104 -7.37 -5.23 24.56
CA HIS A 104 -8.77 -5.69 24.52
C HIS A 104 -9.46 -5.50 23.16
N ASN A 105 -8.67 -5.36 22.09
CA ASN A 105 -9.16 -5.26 20.72
C ASN A 105 -9.19 -6.64 20.06
N LEU A 106 -10.06 -6.81 19.07
CA LEU A 106 -10.07 -7.99 18.21
C LEU A 106 -8.80 -8.05 17.35
N GLN A 107 -8.20 -9.22 17.28
CA GLN A 107 -7.08 -9.50 16.38
C GLN A 107 -7.37 -10.71 15.51
N ILE A 108 -6.96 -10.64 14.25
CA ILE A 108 -7.04 -11.74 13.28
C ILE A 108 -5.64 -12.29 12.97
N HIS A 109 -5.55 -13.60 12.77
CA HIS A 109 -4.29 -14.25 12.45
C HIS A 109 -3.84 -13.93 11.02
N ALA A 110 -2.75 -13.18 10.87
CA ALA A 110 -2.23 -12.71 9.58
C ALA A 110 -1.88 -13.88 8.62
N GLY A 111 -1.24 -14.93 9.15
CA GLY A 111 -0.89 -16.12 8.35
C GLY A 111 -2.09 -16.85 7.73
N HIS A 112 -3.24 -16.91 8.43
CA HIS A 112 -4.45 -17.54 7.89
C HIS A 112 -5.04 -16.69 6.76
N LEU A 113 -5.02 -15.36 6.90
CA LEU A 113 -5.42 -14.45 5.83
C LEU A 113 -4.50 -14.55 4.61
N LEU A 114 -3.18 -14.66 4.79
CA LEU A 114 -2.26 -14.87 3.67
C LEU A 114 -2.56 -16.18 2.93
N ASN A 115 -2.84 -17.26 3.65
CA ASN A 115 -3.26 -18.54 3.04
C ASN A 115 -4.58 -18.42 2.27
N TYR A 116 -5.51 -17.60 2.76
CA TYR A 116 -6.75 -17.28 2.04
C TYR A 116 -6.46 -16.48 0.76
N LEU A 117 -5.64 -15.42 0.84
CA LEU A 117 -5.25 -14.60 -0.30
C LEU A 117 -4.51 -15.43 -1.37
N LYS A 118 -3.68 -16.39 -0.96
CA LYS A 118 -3.01 -17.32 -1.88
C LYS A 118 -3.98 -18.08 -2.79
N LYS A 119 -5.14 -18.48 -2.24
CA LYS A 119 -6.20 -19.17 -2.99
C LYS A 119 -7.00 -18.22 -3.88
N LYS A 120 -7.00 -16.92 -3.56
CA LYS A 120 -7.75 -15.88 -4.28
C LYS A 120 -6.92 -15.09 -5.28
N LYS A 121 -5.58 -15.16 -5.22
CA LYS A 121 -4.67 -14.47 -6.14
C LYS A 121 -4.94 -14.94 -7.57
N PRO A 122 -5.37 -14.05 -8.49
CA PRO A 122 -5.47 -14.39 -9.90
C PRO A 122 -4.11 -14.81 -10.45
N LYS A 123 -4.08 -15.80 -11.34
CA LYS A 123 -2.82 -16.33 -11.92
C LYS A 123 -2.03 -15.27 -12.68
N ASP A 124 -2.73 -14.28 -13.21
CA ASP A 124 -2.23 -13.18 -14.02
C ASP A 124 -2.01 -11.89 -13.23
N ALA A 125 -2.18 -11.92 -11.90
CA ALA A 125 -1.89 -10.80 -11.01
C ALA A 125 -0.44 -10.84 -10.55
N PHE A 126 0.23 -9.69 -10.62
CA PHE A 126 1.59 -9.53 -10.09
C PHE A 126 1.59 -9.76 -8.57
N CYS A 127 0.67 -9.08 -7.87
CA CYS A 127 0.47 -9.29 -6.45
C CYS A 127 -0.98 -9.12 -6.00
N ILE A 128 -1.29 -9.69 -4.83
CA ILE A 128 -2.54 -9.46 -4.11
C ILE A 128 -2.21 -8.88 -2.74
N VAL A 129 -2.88 -7.80 -2.37
CA VAL A 129 -2.71 -7.12 -1.10
C VAL A 129 -4.05 -7.12 -0.38
N GLY A 130 -4.10 -7.78 0.75
CA GLY A 130 -5.18 -7.69 1.71
C GLY A 130 -5.08 -6.42 2.54
N VAL A 131 -6.20 -5.79 2.82
CA VAL A 131 -6.25 -4.63 3.73
C VAL A 131 -7.41 -4.79 4.71
N THR A 132 -7.16 -4.50 5.98
CA THR A 132 -8.17 -4.60 7.06
C THR A 132 -8.05 -3.46 8.07
N MET A 133 -9.16 -3.14 8.75
CA MET A 133 -9.20 -2.25 9.92
C MET A 133 -9.15 -3.01 11.24
N ILE A 134 -9.01 -4.34 11.18
CA ILE A 134 -8.93 -5.20 12.36
C ILE A 134 -7.46 -5.48 12.63
N ASP A 135 -7.06 -5.47 13.89
CA ASP A 135 -5.67 -5.66 14.28
C ASP A 135 -5.17 -7.07 13.89
N LEU A 136 -3.87 -7.22 13.64
CA LEU A 136 -3.29 -8.47 13.15
C LEU A 136 -2.28 -9.04 14.13
N TYR A 137 -2.20 -10.37 14.22
CA TYR A 137 -1.15 -11.07 14.95
C TYR A 137 -0.55 -12.20 14.11
N PRO A 138 0.76 -12.47 14.21
CA PRO A 138 1.44 -13.44 13.34
C PRO A 138 1.46 -14.86 13.92
N ARG A 139 1.49 -15.00 15.25
CA ARG A 139 1.53 -16.26 16.03
C ARG A 139 1.01 -15.99 17.44
N ASP A 140 0.56 -17.03 18.15
CA ASP A 140 -0.05 -16.88 19.47
C ASP A 140 0.87 -16.22 20.51
N SER A 141 2.19 -16.45 20.43
CA SER A 141 3.19 -15.87 21.33
C SER A 141 3.59 -14.42 21.01
N TRP A 142 3.07 -13.82 19.94
CA TRP A 142 3.42 -12.46 19.51
C TRP A 142 2.28 -11.49 19.80
N ASN A 143 2.60 -10.22 20.09
CA ASN A 143 1.59 -9.21 20.39
C ASN A 143 0.78 -8.78 19.16
N PHE A 144 1.45 -8.31 18.10
CA PHE A 144 0.80 -7.85 16.88
C PHE A 144 1.79 -7.69 15.73
N VAL A 145 1.26 -7.44 14.53
CA VAL A 145 1.99 -6.95 13.36
C VAL A 145 1.15 -5.89 12.64
N PHE A 146 1.78 -4.88 12.04
CA PHE A 146 1.09 -3.94 11.13
C PHE A 146 0.72 -4.62 9.80
N GLY A 147 1.45 -5.66 9.43
CA GLY A 147 1.14 -6.50 8.30
C GLY A 147 2.12 -7.65 8.15
N GLN A 148 1.86 -8.50 7.17
CA GLN A 148 2.72 -9.61 6.82
C GLN A 148 2.69 -9.80 5.30
N ALA A 149 3.85 -10.02 4.69
CA ALA A 149 3.96 -10.23 3.26
C ALA A 149 4.78 -11.47 2.92
N SER A 150 4.41 -12.11 1.82
CA SER A 150 5.18 -13.15 1.13
C SER A 150 5.67 -12.56 -0.18
N LEU A 151 6.91 -12.09 -0.20
CA LEU A 151 7.48 -11.35 -1.34
C LEU A 151 7.66 -12.27 -2.56
N THR A 152 8.11 -13.50 -2.33
CA THR A 152 8.29 -14.52 -3.36
C THR A 152 6.98 -14.96 -3.98
N GLU A 153 5.88 -14.94 -3.22
CA GLU A 153 4.55 -15.31 -3.71
C GLU A 153 3.72 -14.09 -4.14
N GLY A 154 4.24 -12.87 -3.98
CA GLY A 154 3.57 -11.61 -4.30
C GLY A 154 2.25 -11.43 -3.54
N MET A 155 2.30 -11.54 -2.21
CA MET A 155 1.13 -11.39 -1.36
C MET A 155 1.44 -10.53 -0.14
N GLY A 156 0.47 -9.73 0.31
CA GLY A 156 0.56 -8.97 1.56
C GLY A 156 -0.78 -8.90 2.26
N ILE A 157 -0.77 -8.73 3.59
CA ILE A 157 -1.94 -8.35 4.38
C ILE A 157 -1.53 -7.23 5.32
N PHE A 158 -2.26 -6.11 5.32
CA PHE A 158 -1.98 -4.93 6.13
C PHE A 158 -3.18 -4.56 6.98
N SER A 159 -2.91 -4.15 8.22
CA SER A 159 -3.90 -3.61 9.13
C SER A 159 -3.62 -2.15 9.43
N PHE A 160 -4.65 -1.34 9.33
CA PHE A 160 -4.59 0.06 9.73
C PHE A 160 -5.25 0.32 11.09
N ALA A 161 -5.65 -0.74 11.81
CA ALA A 161 -6.29 -0.62 13.13
C ALA A 161 -5.47 0.27 14.09
N ARG A 162 -4.16 0.05 14.10
CA ARG A 162 -3.19 0.74 14.97
C ARG A 162 -2.81 2.15 14.50
N TYR A 163 -3.35 2.61 13.37
CA TYR A 163 -3.14 3.97 12.87
C TYR A 163 -4.20 4.96 13.36
N ASP A 164 -5.21 4.49 14.09
CA ASP A 164 -6.07 5.38 14.87
C ASP A 164 -5.25 6.04 16.01
N SER A 165 -5.36 7.36 16.15
CA SER A 165 -4.75 8.11 17.24
C SER A 165 -5.24 7.65 18.62
N ASP A 166 -6.49 7.18 18.70
CA ASP A 166 -7.12 6.78 19.95
C ASP A 166 -6.91 5.30 20.28
N PHE A 167 -6.21 4.53 19.43
CA PHE A 167 -6.08 3.07 19.56
C PHE A 167 -5.59 2.62 20.94
N TYR A 168 -4.63 3.34 21.51
CA TYR A 168 -4.06 3.04 22.84
C TYR A 168 -4.76 3.78 23.99
N SER A 169 -5.75 4.63 23.70
CA SER A 169 -6.47 5.40 24.71
C SER A 169 -7.34 4.48 25.59
N ALA A 170 -7.57 4.87 26.84
CA ALA A 170 -8.46 4.13 27.75
C ALA A 170 -9.89 4.04 27.19
N ASN A 171 -10.34 5.07 26.49
CA ASN A 171 -11.70 5.22 25.96
C ASN A 171 -11.83 4.77 24.49
N TYR A 172 -10.87 4.01 23.97
CA TYR A 172 -10.91 3.55 22.59
C TYR A 172 -12.19 2.77 22.30
N LYS A 173 -12.97 3.24 21.33
CA LYS A 173 -14.30 2.68 20.99
C LYS A 173 -14.23 1.23 20.51
N GLY A 174 -13.09 0.79 19.97
CA GLY A 174 -12.88 -0.59 19.52
C GLY A 174 -12.58 -1.61 20.61
N LYS A 175 -12.43 -1.19 21.88
CA LYS A 175 -12.20 -2.11 22.99
C LYS A 175 -13.47 -2.91 23.28
N LEU A 176 -13.33 -4.23 23.30
CA LEU A 176 -14.41 -5.10 23.76
C LEU A 176 -14.56 -4.95 25.27
N LYS A 177 -15.73 -4.48 25.71
CA LYS A 177 -16.06 -4.28 27.14
C LYS A 177 -16.18 -5.59 27.92
N THR A 178 -16.34 -6.72 27.23
CA THR A 178 -16.63 -8.01 27.84
C THR A 178 -15.57 -9.02 27.43
N THR A 179 -14.86 -9.58 28.40
CA THR A 179 -13.99 -10.77 28.24
C THR A 179 -14.83 -12.06 28.15
N LYS A 180 -15.93 -12.05 27.40
CA LYS A 180 -16.64 -13.30 27.10
C LYS A 180 -15.66 -14.22 26.40
N LYS A 181 -15.56 -15.46 26.88
CA LYS A 181 -14.74 -16.51 26.26
C LYS A 181 -15.29 -16.73 24.84
N LEU A 182 -14.66 -16.11 23.85
CA LEU A 182 -15.12 -16.17 22.47
C LEU A 182 -15.00 -17.62 21.98
N SER A 183 -16.07 -18.13 21.39
CA SER A 183 -16.00 -19.41 20.68
C SER A 183 -15.14 -19.21 19.43
N PRO A 184 -14.20 -20.12 19.12
CA PRO A 184 -13.33 -20.00 17.93
C PRO A 184 -14.07 -19.89 16.58
N ALA A 185 -15.36 -20.23 16.55
CA ALA A 185 -16.20 -20.17 15.34
C ALA A 185 -17.25 -19.03 15.39
N ASP A 186 -17.27 -18.22 16.45
CA ASP A 186 -18.25 -17.14 16.61
C ASP A 186 -17.78 -15.85 15.94
N TYR A 187 -17.93 -15.79 14.62
CA TYR A 187 -17.59 -14.61 13.83
C TYR A 187 -18.58 -13.45 14.00
N SER A 188 -19.69 -13.62 14.73
CA SER A 188 -20.63 -12.52 15.01
C SER A 188 -19.98 -11.41 15.84
N VAL A 189 -18.84 -11.69 16.50
CA VAL A 189 -18.02 -10.69 17.19
C VAL A 189 -17.48 -9.60 16.24
N PHE A 190 -17.44 -9.87 14.94
CA PHE A 190 -17.07 -8.88 13.93
C PHE A 190 -18.28 -8.09 13.39
N ASP A 191 -19.50 -8.38 13.83
CA ASP A 191 -20.67 -7.62 13.40
C ASP A 191 -20.66 -6.25 14.10
N GLY A 192 -20.54 -5.19 13.31
CA GLY A 192 -20.47 -3.82 13.84
C GLY A 192 -19.19 -3.52 14.62
N TYR A 193 -18.08 -4.21 14.33
CA TYR A 193 -16.78 -3.88 14.93
C TYR A 193 -16.41 -2.42 14.63
N TYR A 194 -15.72 -1.79 15.57
CA TYR A 194 -15.34 -0.38 15.46
C TYR A 194 -14.35 -0.14 14.31
N THR A 195 -14.65 0.87 13.51
CA THR A 195 -13.79 1.42 12.48
C THR A 195 -13.46 2.86 12.85
N PRO A 196 -12.19 3.29 12.72
CA PRO A 196 -11.81 4.67 12.98
C PRO A 196 -12.37 5.62 11.93
N GLU A 197 -12.51 6.89 12.31
CA GLU A 197 -12.87 7.95 11.38
C GLU A 197 -11.78 8.14 10.31
N LEU A 198 -12.22 8.48 9.10
CA LEU A 198 -11.32 8.67 7.96
C LEU A 198 -10.63 10.04 8.07
N SER A 199 -9.38 10.04 8.53
CA SER A 199 -8.54 11.24 8.66
C SER A 199 -7.41 11.28 7.63
N SER A 200 -6.85 12.46 7.37
CA SER A 200 -5.68 12.59 6.48
C SER A 200 -4.45 11.85 6.98
N LYS A 201 -4.27 11.76 8.30
CA LYS A 201 -3.20 10.95 8.91
C LYS A 201 -3.39 9.46 8.64
N LEU A 202 -4.62 8.95 8.78
CA LEU A 202 -4.93 7.55 8.48
C LEU A 202 -4.68 7.25 7.00
N LEU A 203 -5.11 8.13 6.09
CA LEU A 203 -4.85 7.99 4.67
C LEU A 203 -3.35 8.02 4.34
N LEU A 204 -2.59 8.97 4.90
CA LEU A 204 -1.14 9.04 4.70
C LEU A 204 -0.43 7.77 5.18
N ARG A 205 -0.73 7.30 6.39
CA ARG A 205 -0.12 6.07 6.95
C ARG A 205 -0.47 4.84 6.11
N SER A 206 -1.69 4.77 5.60
CA SER A 206 -2.15 3.69 4.72
C SER A 206 -1.42 3.71 3.38
N CYS A 207 -1.27 4.88 2.76
CA CYS A 207 -0.46 5.09 1.56
C CYS A 207 1.01 4.71 1.78
N LYS A 208 1.63 5.13 2.89
CA LYS A 208 3.02 4.75 3.24
C LYS A 208 3.18 3.23 3.33
N THR A 209 2.27 2.57 4.03
CA THR A 209 2.32 1.11 4.25
C THR A 209 2.13 0.36 2.95
N LEU A 210 1.08 0.72 2.18
CA LEU A 210 0.82 0.13 0.88
C LEU A 210 2.03 0.25 -0.05
N THR A 211 2.63 1.44 -0.09
CA THR A 211 3.84 1.72 -0.86
C THR A 211 5.04 0.91 -0.36
N HIS A 212 5.34 0.91 0.93
CA HIS A 212 6.48 0.18 1.49
C HIS A 212 6.45 -1.30 1.11
N GLU A 213 5.28 -1.89 1.27
CA GLU A 213 5.12 -3.34 1.20
C GLU A 213 5.04 -3.85 -0.24
N ILE A 214 4.34 -3.12 -1.11
CA ILE A 214 4.41 -3.40 -2.55
C ILE A 214 5.85 -3.19 -3.06
N GLY A 215 6.59 -2.24 -2.49
CA GLY A 215 8.00 -2.01 -2.80
C GLY A 215 8.85 -3.25 -2.56
N HIS A 216 8.62 -3.96 -1.45
CA HIS A 216 9.26 -5.24 -1.19
C HIS A 216 8.94 -6.31 -2.24
N ILE A 217 7.73 -6.33 -2.79
CA ILE A 217 7.34 -7.26 -3.87
C ILE A 217 8.08 -6.94 -5.17
N PHE A 218 8.40 -5.66 -5.41
CA PHE A 218 9.32 -5.22 -6.48
C PHE A 218 10.80 -5.48 -6.16
N GLY A 219 11.12 -6.16 -5.06
CA GLY A 219 12.49 -6.48 -4.65
C GLY A 219 13.24 -5.32 -3.99
N LEU A 220 12.54 -4.24 -3.59
CA LEU A 220 13.15 -3.18 -2.79
C LEU A 220 13.30 -3.67 -1.36
N HIS A 221 14.53 -3.86 -0.89
CA HIS A 221 14.79 -4.13 0.53
C HIS A 221 14.68 -2.85 1.37
N HIS A 222 14.72 -3.01 2.69
CA HIS A 222 14.80 -1.87 3.59
C HIS A 222 15.96 -0.94 3.18
N CYS A 223 15.64 0.32 2.92
CA CYS A 223 16.60 1.33 2.56
C CYS A 223 17.28 1.84 3.83
N GLN A 224 18.61 1.87 3.85
CA GLN A 224 19.37 2.49 4.94
C GLN A 224 19.94 3.86 4.52
N TRP A 225 19.73 4.23 3.25
CA TRP A 225 20.26 5.43 2.64
C TRP A 225 19.19 6.51 2.51
N LEU A 226 19.56 7.75 2.87
CA LEU A 226 18.72 8.95 2.73
C LEU A 226 17.36 8.81 3.43
N GLN A 227 16.49 9.80 3.23
CA GLN A 227 15.08 9.72 3.62
C GLN A 227 14.33 8.94 2.53
N CYS A 228 13.67 7.84 2.91
CA CYS A 228 12.98 6.95 1.98
C CYS A 228 11.82 6.22 2.65
N VAL A 229 10.69 6.10 1.96
CA VAL A 229 9.55 5.28 2.40
C VAL A 229 9.92 3.82 2.64
N MET A 230 10.96 3.31 1.98
CA MET A 230 11.46 1.94 2.14
C MET A 230 12.35 1.76 3.38
N GLN A 231 12.61 2.75 4.22
CA GLN A 231 13.32 2.51 5.48
C GLN A 231 12.43 1.66 6.41
N GLY A 232 13.01 0.67 7.11
CA GLY A 232 12.26 -0.20 8.05
C GLY A 232 12.04 0.47 9.40
N SER A 233 10.86 0.36 10.01
CA SER A 233 10.50 1.05 11.27
C SER A 233 10.22 0.05 12.39
N ASN A 234 10.63 0.37 13.61
CA ASN A 234 10.34 -0.44 14.79
C ASN A 234 9.02 -0.04 15.48
N HIS A 235 8.57 1.20 15.29
CA HIS A 235 7.35 1.74 15.90
C HIS A 235 6.70 2.85 15.05
N LEU A 236 5.48 3.26 15.42
CA LEU A 236 4.64 4.16 14.62
C LEU A 236 5.23 5.57 14.49
N GLU A 237 5.77 6.13 15.56
CA GLU A 237 6.36 7.48 15.57
C GLU A 237 7.62 7.56 14.70
N GLU A 238 8.32 6.44 14.54
CA GLU A 238 9.42 6.33 13.58
C GLU A 238 8.87 6.31 12.14
N ALA A 239 7.85 5.49 11.86
CA ALA A 239 7.21 5.42 10.55
C ALA A 239 6.58 6.76 10.12
N ASP A 240 6.01 7.51 11.06
CA ASP A 240 5.41 8.83 10.79
C ASP A 240 6.44 9.87 10.35
N ARG A 241 7.64 9.85 10.95
CA ARG A 241 8.73 10.78 10.60
C ARG A 241 9.36 10.50 9.24
N ARG A 242 9.14 9.32 8.68
CA ARG A 242 9.69 8.89 7.39
C ARG A 242 8.89 9.52 6.25
N PRO A 243 9.51 9.86 5.10
CA PRO A 243 8.77 10.44 3.99
C PRO A 243 7.83 9.40 3.34
N LEU A 244 6.84 9.89 2.58
CA LEU A 244 6.03 9.06 1.67
C LEU A 244 6.80 8.66 0.39
N ASP A 245 7.86 9.40 0.08
CA ASP A 245 8.58 9.34 -1.18
C ASP A 245 9.74 8.33 -1.17
N LEU A 246 10.06 7.80 -2.36
CA LEU A 246 11.27 7.00 -2.56
C LEU A 246 12.49 7.93 -2.66
N CYS A 247 13.60 7.53 -2.04
CA CYS A 247 14.88 8.16 -2.32
C CYS A 247 15.28 7.91 -3.79
N PRO A 248 16.18 8.73 -4.38
CA PRO A 248 16.58 8.59 -5.78
C PRO A 248 17.08 7.20 -6.18
N ILE A 249 17.72 6.48 -5.24
CA ILE A 249 18.22 5.12 -5.45
C ILE A 249 17.04 4.14 -5.61
N CYS A 250 16.09 4.15 -4.66
CA CYS A 250 14.94 3.25 -4.71
C CYS A 250 13.98 3.63 -5.84
N LEU A 251 13.84 4.93 -6.14
CA LEU A 251 13.09 5.40 -7.29
C LEU A 251 13.66 4.85 -8.60
N ARG A 252 14.99 4.87 -8.79
CA ARG A 252 15.60 4.31 -9.99
C ARG A 252 15.47 2.79 -10.07
N LYS A 253 15.57 2.07 -8.94
CA LYS A 253 15.30 0.63 -8.90
C LYS A 253 13.88 0.32 -9.37
N LEU A 254 12.89 1.05 -8.84
CA LEU A 254 11.49 0.88 -9.24
C LEU A 254 11.26 1.26 -10.71
N GLN A 255 11.85 2.37 -11.16
CA GLN A 255 11.78 2.81 -12.56
C GLN A 255 12.39 1.76 -13.49
N SER A 256 13.48 1.10 -13.10
CA SER A 256 14.08 0.02 -13.89
C SER A 256 13.16 -1.20 -14.04
N ALA A 257 12.28 -1.43 -13.07
CA ALA A 257 11.32 -2.53 -13.12
C ALA A 257 10.07 -2.19 -13.95
N LEU A 258 9.57 -0.96 -13.85
CA LEU A 258 8.30 -0.53 -14.45
C LEU A 258 8.44 0.28 -15.75
N GLY A 259 9.60 0.85 -16.02
CA GLY A 259 9.86 1.62 -17.25
C GLY A 259 9.14 2.97 -17.34
N PHE A 260 8.56 3.49 -16.25
CA PHE A 260 7.83 4.76 -16.29
C PHE A 260 8.75 5.98 -16.53
N ASN A 261 8.15 7.04 -17.09
CA ASN A 261 8.73 8.37 -17.06
C ASN A 261 8.59 8.99 -15.65
N ILE A 262 9.69 9.48 -15.08
CA ILE A 262 9.69 10.04 -13.71
C ILE A 262 8.81 11.29 -13.62
N MET A 263 8.85 12.16 -14.64
CA MET A 263 8.08 13.40 -14.66
C MET A 263 6.57 13.12 -14.71
N GLU A 264 6.13 12.23 -15.60
CA GLU A 264 4.72 11.82 -15.71
C GLU A 264 4.22 11.21 -14.40
N ARG A 265 5.01 10.32 -13.77
CA ARG A 265 4.69 9.75 -12.46
C ARG A 265 4.49 10.84 -11.40
N TYR A 266 5.39 11.82 -11.33
CA TYR A 266 5.27 12.91 -10.36
C TYR A 266 4.06 13.82 -10.64
N GLN A 267 3.74 14.07 -11.91
CA GLN A 267 2.54 14.84 -12.28
C GLN A 267 1.25 14.13 -11.85
N VAL A 268 1.16 12.81 -12.03
CA VAL A 268 -0.02 12.04 -11.61
C VAL A 268 -0.13 11.96 -10.09
N LEU A 269 1.00 11.84 -9.37
CA LEU A 269 1.01 11.92 -7.91
C LEU A 269 0.59 13.30 -7.39
N GLN A 270 1.09 14.38 -8.01
CA GLN A 270 0.69 15.75 -7.69
C GLN A 270 -0.83 15.92 -7.87
N LYS A 271 -1.35 15.53 -9.04
CA LYS A 271 -2.77 15.61 -9.36
C LYS A 271 -3.62 14.81 -8.37
N TRP A 272 -3.18 13.61 -7.98
CA TRP A 272 -3.90 12.81 -6.99
C TRP A 272 -4.01 13.56 -5.65
N ILE A 273 -3.00 14.31 -5.21
CA ILE A 273 -3.10 15.12 -3.98
C ILE A 273 -4.06 16.31 -4.21
N GLU A 274 -3.92 17.02 -5.33
CA GLU A 274 -4.73 18.20 -5.68
C GLU A 274 -6.22 17.88 -5.84
N ASP A 275 -6.58 16.70 -6.36
CA ASP A 275 -7.97 16.28 -6.51
C ASP A 275 -8.71 16.26 -5.15
N GLY A 276 -7.99 16.09 -4.02
CA GLY A 276 -8.59 16.22 -2.69
C GLY A 276 -8.79 17.67 -2.22
N VAL A 277 -8.03 18.60 -2.78
CA VAL A 277 -8.11 20.04 -2.50
C VAL A 277 -9.20 20.69 -3.38
N ASN A 278 -9.29 20.34 -4.65
CA ASN A 278 -10.27 20.93 -5.58
C ASN A 278 -11.71 20.49 -5.29
N GLU A 279 -11.92 19.30 -4.72
CA GLU A 279 -13.23 18.88 -4.19
C GLU A 279 -13.70 19.76 -3.01
N THR A 280 -12.81 20.53 -2.36
CA THR A 280 -13.16 21.51 -1.30
C THR A 280 -13.86 22.75 -1.86
N GLU A 281 -13.53 23.19 -3.07
CA GLU A 281 -14.01 24.46 -3.63
C GLU A 281 -15.32 24.31 -4.44
N ALA A 282 -15.67 23.09 -4.84
CA ALA A 282 -16.85 22.78 -5.66
C ALA A 282 -18.09 22.33 -4.86
N GLY A 283 -18.11 22.57 -3.54
CA GLY A 283 -19.10 22.02 -2.61
C GLY A 283 -20.52 22.60 -2.70
N LEU A 284 -21.23 22.39 -3.80
CA LEU A 284 -22.70 22.29 -3.87
C LEU A 284 -23.10 21.38 -5.06
N SER A 285 -23.05 20.06 -4.87
CA SER A 285 -23.72 19.12 -5.77
C SER A 285 -25.19 18.93 -5.35
N ASN A 286 -26.13 19.10 -6.28
CA ASN A 286 -27.60 19.11 -6.12
C ASN A 286 -28.27 17.83 -5.56
N ASP A 287 -27.53 16.85 -5.03
CA ASP A 287 -28.08 15.51 -4.71
C ASP A 287 -28.10 15.15 -3.20
N GLY A 288 -28.01 16.14 -2.30
CA GLY A 288 -28.31 15.97 -0.87
C GLY A 288 -27.43 14.99 -0.08
N ARG A 289 -26.45 14.33 -0.71
CA ARG A 289 -25.43 13.50 -0.07
C ARG A 289 -24.12 14.28 -0.01
N ALA A 290 -23.62 14.56 1.19
CA ALA A 290 -22.28 15.11 1.36
C ALA A 290 -21.28 14.11 0.78
N ALA A 291 -20.65 14.44 -0.36
CA ALA A 291 -19.54 13.66 -0.88
C ALA A 291 -18.43 13.67 0.17
N LEU A 292 -17.99 12.48 0.59
CA LEU A 292 -16.92 12.37 1.57
C LEU A 292 -15.64 12.92 0.93
N GLN A 293 -15.15 14.05 1.44
CA GLN A 293 -13.98 14.72 0.88
C GLN A 293 -12.70 13.93 1.16
N LYS A 294 -11.77 13.86 0.20
CA LYS A 294 -10.47 13.23 0.39
C LYS A 294 -9.57 14.08 1.31
N PRO A 295 -9.23 13.60 2.53
CA PRO A 295 -8.48 14.40 3.48
C PRO A 295 -6.98 14.32 3.16
N VAL A 296 -6.40 15.42 2.68
CA VAL A 296 -5.01 15.46 2.17
C VAL A 296 -4.09 16.38 2.97
N GLU A 297 -4.52 16.95 4.09
CA GLU A 297 -3.74 17.93 4.87
C GLU A 297 -2.38 17.36 5.32
N ALA A 298 -2.35 16.07 5.68
CA ALA A 298 -1.13 15.38 6.10
C ALA A 298 -0.12 15.15 4.95
N PHE A 299 -0.51 15.35 3.69
CA PHE A 299 0.35 15.13 2.51
C PHE A 299 1.21 16.34 2.13
N LYS A 300 1.07 17.47 2.84
CA LYS A 300 1.75 18.73 2.52
C LYS A 300 3.25 18.57 2.24
N GLU A 301 3.98 17.85 3.09
CA GLU A 301 5.43 17.67 2.91
C GLU A 301 5.78 16.89 1.63
N SER A 302 5.00 15.85 1.32
CA SER A 302 5.18 15.07 0.09
C SER A 302 4.80 15.89 -1.15
N TYR A 303 3.73 16.68 -1.07
CA TYR A 303 3.35 17.62 -2.13
C TYR A 303 4.47 18.63 -2.42
N ASP A 304 4.98 19.30 -1.39
CA ASP A 304 6.08 20.27 -1.51
C ASP A 304 7.35 19.61 -2.11
N TRP A 305 7.61 18.35 -1.79
CA TRP A 305 8.70 17.56 -2.37
C TRP A 305 8.48 17.25 -3.86
N ILE A 306 7.28 16.82 -4.25
CA ILE A 306 6.91 16.53 -5.63
C ILE A 306 7.04 17.78 -6.49
N VAL A 307 6.54 18.93 -6.03
CA VAL A 307 6.66 20.23 -6.74
C VAL A 307 8.13 20.59 -6.99
N LYS A 308 8.99 20.43 -5.99
CA LYS A 308 10.44 20.66 -6.15
C LYS A 308 11.05 19.70 -7.17
N CYS A 309 10.66 18.43 -7.17
CA CYS A 309 11.15 17.46 -8.14
C CYS A 309 10.74 17.83 -9.57
N LEU A 310 9.48 18.21 -9.78
CA LEU A 310 8.98 18.64 -11.09
C LEU A 310 9.72 19.87 -11.62
N HIS A 311 9.96 20.87 -10.77
CA HIS A 311 10.72 22.07 -11.15
C HIS A 311 12.15 21.74 -11.59
N VAL A 312 12.78 20.72 -10.99
CA VAL A 312 14.13 20.27 -11.39
C VAL A 312 14.09 19.49 -12.71
N LEU A 313 13.04 18.71 -12.97
CA LEU A 313 12.91 17.89 -14.18
C LEU A 313 12.52 18.68 -15.43
N GLN A 314 11.92 19.86 -15.25
CA GLN A 314 11.54 20.78 -16.33
C GLN A 314 12.71 21.65 -16.85
N LYS A 315 13.85 21.66 -16.14
CA LYS A 315 15.08 22.35 -16.55
C LYS A 315 16.02 21.41 -17.31
#